data_AF-A0A9Q1BMG6-F1
#
_entry.id   AF-A0A9Q1BMG6-F1
#
_cell.length_a   1.000
_cell.length_b   1.000
_cell.length_c   1.000
_cell.angle_alpha   90.00
_cell.angle_beta   90.00
_cell.angle_gamma   90.00
#
_symmetry.space_group_name_H-M   'P 1'
#
loop_
_entity.id
_entity.type
_entity.pdbx_description
1 polymer ?
#
loop_
_entity_poly.entity_id
_entity_poly.type
_entity_poly.pdbx_seq_one_letter_code
_entity_poly.pdbx_strand_id
1 'polypeptide(L)'
;MPKHKSAATIDSSGSSSDSGPDPEPEPAPKKAKKEKKEKKKKQEDDDDEKEHMYALSRQRFCNVREFRGKILIDIREYYEADGEMKPGKKGISLTIEQWRKLESKMDEINESIQALS
;
A
#
# COMPACT_ATOMS: atom_id res chain seq x y z
N MET A 1 -28.42 -32.75 -7.86
CA MET A 1 -29.70 -32.17 -7.36
C MET A 1 -30.48 -33.28 -6.72
N PRO A 2 -31.02 -33.08 -5.52
CA PRO A 2 -32.48 -32.97 -5.42
C PRO A 2 -32.92 -31.71 -4.65
N LYS A 3 -33.85 -30.98 -5.26
CA LYS A 3 -34.63 -29.87 -4.69
C LYS A 3 -35.73 -30.43 -3.79
N HIS A 4 -36.03 -29.76 -2.68
CA HIS A 4 -37.38 -29.76 -2.11
C HIS A 4 -37.78 -28.33 -1.72
N LYS A 5 -39.00 -27.98 -2.13
CA LYS A 5 -39.65 -26.68 -2.10
C LYS A 5 -41.10 -26.96 -1.67
N SER A 6 -41.59 -26.25 -0.65
CA SER A 6 -43.01 -26.09 -0.29
C SER A 6 -43.08 -24.97 0.77
N ALA A 7 -43.56 -23.76 0.47
CA ALA A 7 -44.97 -23.31 0.40
C ALA A 7 -45.68 -23.44 1.78
N ALA A 8 -45.81 -22.35 2.56
CA ALA A 8 -47.00 -21.46 2.70
C ALA A 8 -48.16 -22.16 3.43
N THR A 9 -48.93 -21.63 4.40
CA THR A 9 -49.22 -20.33 5.06
C THR A 9 -50.29 -20.62 6.16
N ILE A 10 -50.74 -19.59 6.91
CA ILE A 10 -51.96 -19.48 7.78
C ILE A 10 -51.81 -19.90 9.27
N ASP A 11 -52.39 -19.24 10.28
CA ASP A 11 -53.06 -17.95 10.48
C ASP A 11 -53.18 -17.71 12.02
N SER A 12 -53.13 -16.42 12.38
CA SER A 12 -53.61 -15.69 13.56
C SER A 12 -54.00 -16.35 14.92
N SER A 13 -53.52 -15.68 15.97
CA SER A 13 -54.30 -15.10 17.10
C SER A 13 -54.00 -15.58 18.53
N GLY A 14 -53.54 -14.62 19.35
CA GLY A 14 -53.95 -14.45 20.75
C GLY A 14 -53.04 -15.03 21.84
N SER A 15 -52.27 -14.17 22.53
CA SER A 15 -52.41 -13.90 23.99
C SER A 15 -51.11 -13.38 24.64
N SER A 16 -51.14 -12.08 24.96
CA SER A 16 -50.61 -11.31 26.11
C SER A 16 -49.46 -11.84 27.01
N SER A 17 -48.58 -10.89 27.37
CA SER A 17 -47.65 -10.81 28.53
C SER A 17 -46.33 -11.59 28.42
N ASP A 18 -45.16 -11.11 28.86
CA ASP A 18 -44.69 -9.87 29.49
C ASP A 18 -43.14 -9.98 29.60
N SER A 19 -42.42 -8.86 29.48
CA SER A 19 -41.04 -8.61 29.95
C SER A 19 -39.81 -9.31 29.32
N GLY A 20 -38.97 -8.51 28.63
CA GLY A 20 -37.51 -8.72 28.55
C GLY A 20 -36.86 -8.15 27.28
N PRO A 21 -36.07 -7.05 27.33
CA PRO A 21 -35.29 -6.59 26.18
C PRO A 21 -34.14 -7.56 25.85
N ASP A 22 -34.09 -7.97 24.59
CA ASP A 22 -33.05 -8.78 23.97
C ASP A 22 -31.71 -8.02 23.97
N PRO A 23 -30.60 -8.61 24.47
CA PRO A 23 -29.28 -8.00 24.39
C PRO A 23 -28.68 -8.17 22.99
N GLU A 24 -28.67 -7.07 22.24
CA GLU A 24 -27.85 -6.86 21.04
C GLU A 24 -26.35 -7.06 21.36
N PRO A 25 -25.56 -7.71 20.49
CA PRO A 25 -24.18 -8.07 20.80
C PRO A 25 -23.26 -6.83 20.91
N GLU A 26 -22.83 -6.50 22.12
CA GLU A 26 -21.84 -5.46 22.38
C GLU A 26 -20.42 -5.84 21.90
N PRO A 27 -19.67 -4.90 21.31
CA PRO A 27 -18.31 -5.11 20.84
C PRO A 27 -17.29 -5.16 22.00
N ALA A 28 -16.45 -6.19 22.00
CA ALA A 28 -15.43 -6.44 23.02
C ALA A 28 -14.43 -5.25 23.22
N PRO A 29 -14.14 -4.82 24.46
CA PRO A 29 -13.20 -3.74 24.76
C PRO A 29 -11.76 -4.26 24.89
N LYS A 30 -10.86 -3.87 23.98
CA LYS A 30 -9.41 -4.06 24.17
C LYS A 30 -8.80 -2.85 24.88
N LYS A 31 -8.39 -3.09 26.13
CA LYS A 31 -7.71 -2.17 27.06
C LYS A 31 -6.44 -1.55 26.44
N ALA A 32 -6.35 -0.21 26.51
CA ALA A 32 -5.08 0.50 26.67
C ALA A 32 -4.58 0.27 28.13
N LYS A 33 -3.29 0.31 28.50
CA LYS A 33 -2.29 1.37 28.25
C LYS A 33 -0.92 1.00 28.89
N LYS A 34 0.18 1.27 28.15
CA LYS A 34 1.57 1.63 28.56
C LYS A 34 2.40 0.60 29.39
N GLU A 35 3.69 0.37 29.14
CA GLU A 35 4.80 1.35 29.09
C GLU A 35 6.03 0.90 28.26
N LYS A 36 6.78 1.94 27.82
CA LYS A 36 8.24 2.06 27.51
C LYS A 36 8.88 1.12 26.48
N LYS A 37 9.22 1.60 25.27
CA LYS A 37 10.32 2.52 24.89
C LYS A 37 11.69 1.80 24.80
N GLU A 38 11.92 1.18 23.66
CA GLU A 38 13.23 1.25 22.99
C GLU A 38 13.01 1.83 21.59
N LYS A 39 13.33 3.12 21.47
CA LYS A 39 13.55 3.76 20.18
C LYS A 39 14.77 3.09 19.57
N LYS A 40 14.57 2.13 18.67
CA LYS A 40 15.62 1.74 17.73
C LYS A 40 15.83 2.96 16.84
N LYS A 41 16.93 3.68 17.06
CA LYS A 41 17.43 4.71 16.16
C LYS A 41 17.53 4.07 14.77
N LYS A 42 16.60 4.39 13.88
CA LYS A 42 16.77 4.21 12.44
C LYS A 42 17.46 5.50 11.99
N GLN A 43 18.78 5.51 12.12
CA GLN A 43 19.60 6.68 11.83
C GLN A 43 20.91 6.21 11.20
N GLU A 44 20.80 5.29 10.23
CA GLU A 44 21.93 4.80 9.41
C GLU A 44 21.52 4.53 7.94
N ASP A 45 20.24 4.66 7.55
CA ASP A 45 19.80 4.42 6.16
C ASP A 45 19.87 5.69 5.26
N ASP A 46 19.83 6.89 5.84
CA ASP A 46 19.65 8.14 5.08
C ASP A 46 20.89 8.56 4.27
N ASP A 47 22.08 8.11 4.67
CA ASP A 47 23.34 8.47 3.99
C ASP A 47 23.56 7.56 2.76
N ASP A 48 23.37 6.25 2.91
CA ASP A 48 23.41 5.26 1.83
C ASP A 48 22.30 5.50 0.77
N GLU A 49 21.07 5.85 1.20
CA GLU A 49 19.98 6.13 0.25
C GLU A 49 20.27 7.34 -0.66
N LYS A 50 21.12 8.28 -0.23
CA LYS A 50 21.53 9.43 -1.06
C LYS A 50 22.66 9.09 -2.02
N GLU A 51 23.51 8.12 -1.71
CA GLU A 51 24.62 7.72 -2.58
C GLU A 51 24.13 7.12 -3.92
N HIS A 52 22.94 6.51 -3.91
CA HIS A 52 22.33 5.89 -5.09
C HIS A 52 21.08 6.61 -5.60
N MET A 53 20.99 7.93 -5.38
CA MET A 53 19.88 8.75 -5.83
C MET A 53 20.26 9.63 -7.03
N TYR A 54 19.61 9.38 -8.17
CA TYR A 54 19.84 10.06 -9.43
C TYR A 54 18.66 10.97 -9.78
N ALA A 55 18.90 12.28 -9.94
CA ALA A 55 17.84 13.23 -10.28
C ALA A 55 17.43 13.14 -11.76
N LEU A 56 16.13 12.98 -12.02
CA LEU A 56 15.51 13.03 -13.36
C LEU A 56 14.85 14.39 -13.63
N SER A 57 14.34 15.04 -12.58
CA SER A 57 13.85 16.41 -12.59
C SER A 57 13.93 17.00 -11.17
N ARG A 58 13.46 18.24 -10.96
CA ARG A 58 13.41 18.88 -9.63
C ARG A 58 12.69 18.02 -8.58
N GLN A 59 11.68 17.25 -8.99
CA GLN A 59 10.84 16.47 -8.10
C GLN A 59 10.77 14.98 -8.49
N ARG A 60 11.59 14.51 -9.43
CA ARG A 60 11.60 13.09 -9.83
C ARG A 60 13.01 12.54 -9.74
N PHE A 61 13.12 11.37 -9.13
CA PHE A 61 14.38 10.71 -8.87
C PHE A 61 14.29 9.22 -9.23
N CYS A 62 15.41 8.67 -9.68
CA CYS A 62 15.67 7.25 -9.77
C CYS A 62 16.58 6.86 -8.59
N ASN A 63 16.17 5.94 -7.73
CA ASN A 63 16.95 5.51 -6.56
C ASN A 63 17.18 3.99 -6.61
N VAL A 64 18.41 3.54 -6.38
CA VAL A 64 18.72 2.12 -6.21
C VAL A 64 18.84 1.82 -4.72
N ARG A 65 17.90 1.05 -4.17
CA ARG A 65 17.85 0.73 -2.73
C ARG A 65 17.61 -0.75 -2.46
N GLU A 66 18.03 -1.21 -1.29
CA GLU A 66 17.68 -2.53 -0.80
C GLU A 66 16.39 -2.47 0.04
N PHE A 67 15.43 -3.34 -0.26
CA PHE A 67 14.23 -3.50 0.55
C PHE A 67 13.96 -4.98 0.80
N ARG A 68 14.07 -5.40 2.07
CA ARG A 68 13.84 -6.78 2.52
C ARG A 68 14.67 -7.80 1.74
N GLY A 69 15.98 -7.56 1.59
CA GLY A 69 16.89 -8.48 0.90
C GLY A 69 16.78 -8.46 -0.63
N LYS A 70 16.09 -7.47 -1.20
CA LYS A 70 15.94 -7.32 -2.65
C LYS A 70 16.37 -5.92 -3.06
N ILE A 71 17.23 -5.84 -4.07
CA ILE A 71 17.59 -4.58 -4.71
C ILE A 71 16.44 -4.17 -5.64
N LEU A 72 15.97 -2.94 -5.47
CA LEU A 72 14.91 -2.33 -6.25
C LEU A 72 15.40 -0.99 -6.82
N ILE A 73 14.96 -0.70 -8.04
CA ILE A 73 15.19 0.57 -8.71
C ILE A 73 13.88 1.36 -8.67
N ASP A 74 13.80 2.38 -7.82
CA ASP A 74 12.60 3.20 -7.62
C ASP A 74 12.66 4.47 -8.47
N ILE A 75 11.73 4.61 -9.41
CA ILE A 75 11.54 5.83 -10.21
C ILE A 75 10.28 6.52 -9.68
N ARG A 76 10.45 7.64 -8.97
CA ARG A 76 9.36 8.24 -8.17
C ARG A 76 9.35 9.75 -8.16
N GLU A 77 8.14 10.30 -8.13
CA GLU A 77 7.88 11.73 -7.88
C GLU A 77 7.83 11.99 -6.38
N TYR A 78 8.56 12.99 -5.92
CA TYR A 78 8.62 13.46 -4.55
C TYR A 78 7.84 14.76 -4.43
N TYR A 79 7.20 14.96 -3.28
CA TYR A 79 6.52 16.19 -2.92
C TYR A 79 7.18 16.82 -1.70
N GLU A 80 7.08 18.13 -1.58
CA GLU A 80 7.59 18.86 -0.43
C GLU A 80 6.49 18.95 0.63
N ALA A 81 6.83 18.58 1.87
CA ALA A 81 5.98 18.80 3.03
C ALA A 81 6.85 19.14 4.23
N ASP A 82 6.55 20.27 4.87
CA ASP A 82 7.28 20.80 6.03
C ASP A 82 8.77 21.09 5.74
N GLY A 83 9.10 21.44 4.47
CA GLY A 83 10.48 21.69 4.02
C GLY A 83 11.29 20.41 3.73
N GLU A 84 10.68 19.23 3.83
CA GLU A 84 11.30 17.95 3.51
C GLU A 84 10.70 17.34 2.24
N MET A 85 11.56 16.78 1.39
CA MET A 85 11.14 16.03 0.21
C MET A 85 10.72 14.61 0.61
N LYS A 86 9.47 14.26 0.37
CA LYS A 86 8.89 12.95 0.71
C LYS A 86 8.46 12.20 -0.55
N PRO A 87 8.64 10.88 -0.60
CA PRO A 87 8.25 10.07 -1.76
C PRO A 87 6.72 10.10 -1.94
N GLY A 88 6.27 10.45 -3.14
CA GLY A 88 4.86 10.50 -3.50
C GLY A 88 4.30 9.16 -3.96
N LYS A 89 2.97 9.13 -4.18
CA LYS A 89 2.26 7.95 -4.68
C LYS A 89 2.60 7.63 -6.14
N LYS A 90 2.97 8.64 -6.93
CA LYS A 90 3.34 8.47 -8.35
C LYS A 90 4.76 7.94 -8.46
N GLY A 91 4.91 6.73 -8.96
CA GLY A 91 6.21 6.09 -9.19
C GLY A 91 6.08 4.59 -9.28
N ILE A 92 7.17 3.93 -9.63
CA ILE A 92 7.27 2.48 -9.74
C ILE A 92 8.59 2.00 -9.15
N SER A 93 8.57 0.87 -8.44
CA SER A 93 9.78 0.17 -8.03
C SER A 93 9.97 -1.03 -8.95
N LEU A 94 11.06 -1.03 -9.70
CA LEU A 94 11.43 -2.09 -10.63
C LEU A 94 12.35 -3.09 -9.95
N THR A 95 12.19 -4.37 -10.28
CA THR A 95 13.21 -5.38 -9.95
C THR A 95 14.40 -5.26 -10.89
N ILE A 96 15.54 -5.84 -10.52
CA ILE A 96 16.73 -5.92 -11.41
C ILE A 96 16.35 -6.50 -12.77
N GLU A 97 15.55 -7.57 -12.81
CA GLU A 97 15.14 -8.20 -14.07
C GLU A 97 14.33 -7.26 -14.98
N GLN A 98 13.42 -6.48 -14.40
CA GLN A 98 12.63 -5.49 -15.14
C GLN A 98 13.53 -4.36 -15.66
N TRP A 99 14.48 -3.90 -14.84
CA TRP A 99 15.46 -2.89 -15.24
C TRP A 99 16.33 -3.37 -16.40
N ARG A 100 16.87 -4.59 -16.36
CA ARG A 100 17.66 -5.15 -17.47
C ARG A 100 16.87 -5.28 -18.76
N LYS A 101 15.58 -5.65 -18.68
CA LYS A 101 14.70 -5.66 -19.85
C LYS A 101 14.49 -4.25 -20.42
N LEU A 102 14.31 -3.26 -19.56
CA LEU A 102 14.20 -1.87 -19.99
C LEU A 102 15.50 -1.41 -20.68
N GLU A 103 16.66 -1.69 -20.11
CA GLU A 103 17.97 -1.40 -20.72
C GLU A 103 18.09 -2.02 -22.12
N SER A 104 17.72 -3.30 -22.27
CA SER A 104 17.79 -3.99 -23.58
C SER A 104 16.86 -3.40 -24.65
N LYS A 105 15.90 -2.57 -24.25
CA LYS A 105 14.90 -1.94 -25.13
C LYS A 105 15.15 -0.45 -25.33
N MET A 106 16.20 0.13 -24.74
CA MET A 106 16.46 1.56 -24.81
C MET A 106 16.62 2.07 -26.24
N ASP A 107 17.27 1.31 -27.13
CA ASP A 107 17.44 1.73 -28.53
C ASP A 107 16.09 1.82 -29.27
N GLU A 108 15.25 0.78 -29.17
CA GLU A 108 13.90 0.78 -29.75
C GLU A 108 13.02 1.91 -29.17
N ILE A 109 13.16 2.18 -27.87
CA ILE A 109 12.45 3.28 -27.20
C ILE A 109 12.95 4.63 -27.71
N ASN A 110 14.25 4.81 -27.87
CA ASN A 110 14.86 6.06 -28.37
C ASN A 110 14.44 6.35 -29.81
N GLU A 111 14.41 5.35 -30.68
CA GLU A 111 13.85 5.48 -32.04
C GLU A 111 12.39 5.93 -32.00
N SER A 112 11.59 5.32 -31.11
CA SER A 112 10.18 5.69 -30.94
C SER A 112 10.00 7.13 -30.43
N ILE A 113 10.87 7.60 -29.52
CA ILE A 113 10.87 8.99 -29.04
C ILE A 113 11.18 9.95 -30.18
N GLN A 114 12.21 9.66 -30.99
CA GLN A 114 12.59 10.51 -32.13
C GLN A 114 11.49 10.59 -33.19
N ALA A 115 10.75 9.50 -33.41
CA ALA A 115 9.65 9.46 -34.37
C ALA A 115 8.40 10.26 -33.91
N LEU A 116 8.23 10.48 -32.60
CA LEU A 116 7.07 11.17 -32.02
C LEU A 116 7.39 12.60 -31.55
N SER A 117 8.67 12.96 -31.47
CA SER A 117 9.14 14.30 -31.11
C SER A 117 9.19 15.23 -32.31
#